data_AF-A0A495KK67-F1
#
_entry.id   AF-A0A495KK67-F1
#
_cell.length_a   1.000
_cell.length_b   1.000
_cell.length_c   1.000
_cell.angle_alpha   90.00
_cell.angle_beta   90.00
_cell.angle_gamma   90.00
#
_symmetry.space_group_name_H-M   'P 1'
#
loop_
_entity.id
_entity.type
_entity.pdbx_description
1 polymer ?
#
loop_
_entity_poly.entity_id
_entity_poly.type
_entity_poly.pdbx_seq_one_letter_code
_entity_poly.pdbx_strand_id
1 'polypeptide(L)' 'MSERWKYQVKTGAFWGLFMTVFNVLFEIKEKPLNIQLSSPGFYLRALVFILVGIFVLGYVNWKQKAKQQNNP' A
#
# COMPACT_ATOMS: atom_id res chain seq x y z
N MET A 1 14.42 13.44 -4.67
CA MET A 1 14.18 11.98 -4.53
C MET A 1 14.74 11.28 -5.76
N SER A 2 15.41 10.14 -5.60
CA SER A 2 15.79 9.29 -6.73
C SER A 2 14.55 8.77 -7.46
N GLU A 3 14.67 8.45 -8.75
CA GLU A 3 13.57 7.89 -9.54
C GLU A 3 13.01 6.60 -8.92
N ARG A 4 13.90 5.77 -8.36
CA ARG A 4 13.55 4.61 -7.56
C ARG A 4 12.59 5.01 -6.45
N TRP A 5 12.97 6.00 -5.64
CA TRP A 5 12.19 6.32 -4.46
C TRP A 5 10.82 6.90 -4.81
N LYS A 6 10.78 7.73 -5.87
CA LYS A 6 9.54 8.25 -6.45
C LYS A 6 8.62 7.12 -6.94
N TYR A 7 9.17 6.10 -7.59
CA TYR A 7 8.40 4.95 -8.07
C TYR A 7 7.86 4.10 -6.92
N GLN A 8 8.68 3.77 -5.92
CA GLN A 8 8.28 2.95 -4.78
C GLN A 8 7.17 3.63 -3.97
N VAL A 9 7.30 4.93 -3.67
CA VAL A 9 6.24 5.68 -2.98
C VAL A 9 4.98 5.73 -3.83
N LYS A 10 5.08 6.04 -5.13
CA LYS A 10 3.89 6.12 -6.01
C LYS A 10 3.13 4.79 -6.10
N THR A 11 3.83 3.70 -6.41
CA THR A 11 3.21 2.38 -6.57
C THR A 11 2.79 1.77 -5.24
N GLY A 12 3.64 1.88 -4.23
CA GLY A 12 3.39 1.32 -2.91
C GLY A 12 2.33 2.06 -2.12
N ALA A 13 2.31 3.40 -2.15
CA ALA A 13 1.26 4.16 -1.49
C ALA A 13 -0.10 3.95 -2.17
N PHE A 14 -0.13 3.87 -3.51
CA PHE A 14 -1.35 3.53 -4.24
C PHE A 14 -1.91 2.16 -3.81
N TRP A 15 -1.04 1.14 -3.74
CA TRP A 15 -1.45 -0.19 -3.27
C TRP A 15 -1.88 -0.19 -1.80
N GLY A 16 -1.15 0.48 -0.91
CA GLY A 16 -1.49 0.55 0.51
C GLY A 16 -2.84 1.24 0.75
N LEU A 17 -3.12 2.32 0.02
CA LEU A 17 -4.42 2.99 0.06
C LEU A 17 -5.52 2.09 -0.49
N PHE A 18 -5.27 1.41 -1.61
CA PHE A 18 -6.19 0.44 -2.19
C PHE A 18 -6.55 -0.67 -1.20
N MET A 19 -5.55 -1.29 -0.57
CA MET A 19 -5.76 -2.33 0.44
C MET A 19 -6.52 -1.83 1.66
N THR A 20 -6.26 -0.60 2.10
CA THR A 20 -6.99 0.01 3.21
C THR A 20 -8.47 0.19 2.85
N VAL A 21 -8.78 0.73 1.67
CA VAL A 21 -10.17 0.88 1.21
C VAL A 21 -10.86 -0.48 1.09
N PHE A 22 -10.19 -1.47 0.49
CA PHE A 22 -10.76 -2.82 0.37
C PHE A 22 -11.00 -3.48 1.73
N ASN A 23 -10.08 -3.34 2.69
CA ASN A 23 -10.25 -3.85 4.04
C ASN A 23 -11.53 -3.28 4.70
N VAL A 24 -11.73 -1.95 4.58
CA VAL A 24 -12.95 -1.27 5.08
C VAL A 24 -14.21 -1.81 4.40
N LEU A 25 -14.18 -1.96 3.07
CA LEU A 25 -15.31 -2.47 2.30
C LEU A 25 -15.66 -3.91 2.65
N PHE A 26 -14.68 -4.75 2.98
CA PHE A 26 -14.93 -6.12 3.44
C PHE A 26 -15.47 -6.15 4.87
N GLU A 27 -14.89 -5.36 5.79
CA GLU A 27 -15.32 -5.31 7.19
C GLU A 27 -16.65 -4.56 7.39
N ILE A 28 -17.17 -3.83 6.39
CA ILE A 28 -18.42 -3.05 6.51
C ILE A 28 -19.62 -3.92 6.86
N LYS A 29 -19.58 -5.22 6.50
CA LYS A 29 -20.62 -6.19 6.85
C LYS A 29 -20.59 -6.59 8.33
N GLU A 30 -19.43 -6.47 8.98
CA GLU A 30 -19.25 -6.83 10.39
C GLU A 30 -19.34 -5.61 11.31
N LYS A 31 -18.76 -4.48 10.89
CA LYS A 31 -18.69 -3.25 11.68
C LYS A 31 -19.06 -2.05 10.83
N PRO A 32 -19.95 -1.15 11.29
CA PRO A 32 -20.26 0.07 10.56
C PRO A 32 -19.03 1.00 10.48
N LEU A 33 -18.97 1.80 9.42
CA LEU A 33 -17.81 2.64 9.07
C LEU A 33 -17.40 3.60 10.19
N ASN A 34 -18.38 4.17 10.89
CA ASN A 34 -18.14 5.10 12.01
C ASN A 34 -17.35 4.45 13.16
N ILE A 35 -17.60 3.17 13.44
CA ILE A 35 -16.89 2.42 14.48
C ILE A 35 -15.50 2.00 13.98
N GLN A 36 -15.37 1.60 12.71
CA GLN A 36 -14.07 1.23 12.15
C GLN A 36 -13.10 2.41 12.12
N LEU A 37 -13.54 3.58 11.66
CA LEU A 37 -12.72 4.80 11.57
C LEU A 37 -12.37 5.35 12.96
N SER A 38 -13.16 5.05 13.98
CA SER A 38 -12.85 5.44 15.37
C SER A 38 -11.86 4.49 16.04
N SER A 39 -11.52 3.36 15.41
CA SER A 39 -10.63 2.36 15.99
C SER A 39 -9.16 2.68 15.73
N PRO A 40 -8.31 2.78 16.76
CA PRO A 40 -6.87 2.96 16.55
C PRO A 40 -6.23 1.78 15.80
N GLY A 41 -6.83 0.58 15.89
CA GLY A 41 -6.37 -0.59 15.15
C GLY A 41 -6.53 -0.45 13.64
N PHE A 42 -7.52 0.31 13.18
CA PHE A 42 -7.72 0.58 11.75
C PHE A 42 -6.53 1.37 11.19
N TYR A 43 -6.13 2.45 11.85
CA TYR A 43 -5.01 3.28 11.42
C TYR A 43 -3.68 2.54 11.46
N LEU A 44 -3.48 1.67 12.47
CA LEU A 44 -2.29 0.83 12.54
C LEU A 44 -2.20 -0.12 11.33
N ARG A 45 -3.30 -0.79 10.97
CA ARG A 45 -3.35 -1.68 9.80
C ARG A 45 -3.14 -0.90 8.51
N ALA A 46 -3.77 0.26 8.35
CA ALA A 46 -3.58 1.13 7.20
C ALA A 46 -2.11 1.55 7.04
N LEU A 47 -1.46 1.94 8.15
CA LEU A 47 -0.04 2.25 8.17
C LEU A 47 0.81 1.04 7.75
N VAL A 48 0.52 -0.14 8.28
CA VAL A 48 1.20 -1.38 7.89
C VAL A 48 1.02 -1.65 6.38
N PHE A 49 -0.18 -1.52 5.83
CA PHE A 49 -0.42 -1.71 4.40
C PHE A 49 0.35 -0.71 3.53
N ILE A 50 0.43 0.55 3.95
CA ILE A 50 1.23 1.57 3.25
C ILE A 50 2.72 1.24 3.31
N LEU A 51 3.24 0.88 4.49
CA LEU A 51 4.65 0.51 4.65
C LEU A 51 5.00 -0.74 3.83
N VAL A 52 4.19 -1.78 3.90
CA VAL A 52 4.36 -3.01 3.10
C VAL A 52 4.27 -2.69 1.62
N GLY A 53 3.30 -1.88 1.20
CA GLY A 53 3.16 -1.46 -0.18
C GLY A 53 4.41 -0.75 -0.70
N ILE A 54 4.96 0.18 0.08
CA ILE A 54 6.14 0.98 -0.32
C ILE A 54 7.43 0.16 -0.30
N PHE A 55 7.70 -0.54 0.80
CA PHE A 55 8.99 -1.22 1.01
C PHE A 55 9.06 -2.60 0.37
N VAL A 56 7.95 -3.35 0.31
CA VAL A 56 7.94 -4.69 -0.28
C VAL A 56 7.55 -4.59 -1.74
N LEU A 57 6.31 -4.21 -2.03
CA LEU A 57 5.80 -4.21 -3.41
C LEU A 57 6.49 -3.16 -4.28
N GLY A 58 6.64 -1.93 -3.79
CA GLY A 58 7.35 -0.88 -4.50
C GLY A 58 8.78 -1.29 -4.84
N TYR A 59 9.49 -1.94 -3.91
CA TYR A 59 10.86 -2.42 -4.14
C TYR A 59 10.91 -3.57 -5.17
N VAL A 60 10.06 -4.59 -5.02
CA VAL A 60 9.99 -5.73 -5.94
C VAL A 60 9.66 -5.26 -7.35
N ASN A 61 8.67 -4.38 -7.51
CA ASN A 61 8.27 -3.81 -8.79
C ASN A 61 9.40 -2.96 -9.41
N TRP A 62 10.10 -2.15 -8.60
CA TRP A 62 11.26 -1.41 -9.08
C TRP A 62 12.37 -2.34 -9.57
N LYS A 63 12.67 -3.40 -8.82
CA LYS A 63 13.68 -4.40 -9.19
C LYS A 63 13.31 -5.09 -10.50
N GLN A 64 12.05 -5.43 -10.70
CA GLN A 64 11.57 -6.03 -11.95
C GLN A 64 11.66 -5.04 -13.13
N LYS A 65 11.24 -3.78 -12.94
CA LYS A 65 11.36 -2.72 -13.95
C LYS A 65 12.82 -2.50 -14.34
N ALA A 66 13.73 -2.42 -13.37
CA ALA A 66 15.16 -2.26 -13.61
C ALA A 66 15.74 -3.46 -14.38
N LYS A 67 15.28 -4.68 -14.09
CA LYS A 67 15.68 -5.89 -14.83
C LYS A 67 15.22 -5.85 -16.30
N GLN A 68 13.99 -5.39 -16.57
CA GLN A 68 13.47 -5.23 -17.93
C GLN A 68 14.21 -4.16 -18.73
N GLN A 69 14.60 -3.05 -18.09
CA GLN A 69 15.37 -1.99 -18.75
C GLN A 69 16.81 -2.43 -19.08
N ASN A 70 17.41 -3.29 -18.25
CA ASN A 70 18.78 -3.77 -18.45
C ASN A 70 18.87 -5.02 -19.36
N ASN A 71 17.74 -5.65 -19.70
CA ASN A 71 17.69 -6.85 -20.55
C ASN A 71 16.60 -6.64 -21.62
N PRO A 72 16.86 -5.80 -22.64
CA PRO A 72 15.89 -5.45 -23.69
C PRO A 72 15.55 -6.64 -24.60
#